data_AF-A0A962LM78-F1
#
_entry.id   AF-A0A962LM78-F1
#
_cell.length_a   1.000
_cell.length_b   1.000
_cell.length_c   1.000
_cell.angle_alpha   90.00
_cell.angle_beta   90.00
_cell.angle_gamma   90.00
#
_symmetry.space_group_name_H-M   'P 1'
#
loop_
_entity.id
_entity.type
_entity.pdbx_description
1 polymer ?
#
loop_
_entity_poly.entity_id
_entity_poly.type
_entity_poly.pdbx_seq_one_letter_code
_entity_poly.pdbx_strand_id
1 'polypeptide(L)'
;MKLRNLFKTRAIAGAVGLAAALAAGSASAGINWGPNVTLFEDDDLDFLIQANGETDGILRPGDILVSILELNTANSVNITPSELTGVAVIQLLGYADLDGLGGANDMVFGPAAAGFNAITGANVAGGGAGGPAMVSFWLDPSNDLAITAGNVIGGSESCQTLAQCLTQSTNGNPWLTAGFGDAADFWVALNANPDTNIVLAGSPANEFGAVNTGMSILDNQTGQNLKLNSFSCAPLCGGDQKVDLLAGGSIKGGDNGGQNNGEWIATSDFDMVLARQVPAPGTLALLGLGVLGLTSARRRKS
;
A
#
# COMPACT_ATOMS: atom_id res chain seq x y z
N MET A 1 -46.37 -51.52 30.46
CA MET A 1 -46.53 -50.08 30.19
C MET A 1 -45.29 -49.35 30.69
N LYS A 2 -44.37 -48.99 29.79
CA LYS A 2 -43.03 -48.44 30.07
C LYS A 2 -42.89 -47.10 29.35
N LEU A 3 -42.77 -46.00 30.08
CA LEU A 3 -42.48 -44.65 29.56
C LEU A 3 -41.41 -44.00 30.45
N ARG A 4 -40.15 -44.34 30.17
CA ARG A 4 -38.95 -43.67 30.70
C ARG A 4 -37.91 -43.74 29.60
N ASN A 5 -37.71 -42.68 28.81
CA ASN A 5 -36.48 -42.47 27.99
C ASN A 5 -36.42 -41.15 27.18
N LEU A 6 -37.23 -40.11 27.48
CA LEU A 6 -37.31 -38.91 26.62
C LEU A 6 -36.51 -37.67 27.10
N PHE A 7 -35.53 -37.85 28.01
CA PHE A 7 -34.82 -36.71 28.62
C PHE A 7 -33.31 -36.59 28.31
N LYS A 8 -32.72 -37.44 27.45
CA LYS A 8 -31.25 -37.44 27.24
C LYS A 8 -30.74 -36.74 25.96
N THR A 9 -31.59 -36.20 25.09
CA THR A 9 -31.17 -35.72 23.75
C THR A 9 -30.97 -34.21 23.60
N ARG A 10 -31.17 -33.38 24.64
CA ARG A 10 -31.10 -31.91 24.52
C ARG A 10 -29.76 -31.26 24.88
N ALA A 11 -28.75 -32.05 25.26
CA ALA A 11 -27.45 -31.53 25.69
C ALA A 11 -26.41 -31.40 24.56
N ILE A 12 -26.66 -31.96 23.36
CA ILE A 12 -25.61 -32.11 22.32
C ILE A 12 -25.65 -30.97 21.27
N ALA A 13 -26.76 -30.24 21.13
CA ALA A 13 -26.89 -29.20 20.11
C ALA A 13 -26.20 -27.85 20.47
N GLY A 14 -25.78 -27.65 21.72
CA GLY A 14 -25.17 -26.38 22.17
C GLY A 14 -23.65 -26.30 22.00
N ALA A 15 -22.96 -27.42 21.85
CA ALA A 15 -21.49 -27.47 21.82
C ALA A 15 -20.89 -27.29 20.41
N VAL A 16 -21.66 -27.56 19.35
CA VAL A 16 -21.16 -27.50 17.96
C VAL A 16 -21.10 -26.07 17.43
N GLY A 17 -21.95 -25.16 17.92
CA GLY A 17 -21.98 -23.76 17.47
C GLY A 17 -20.80 -22.90 17.96
N LEU A 18 -20.18 -23.27 19.09
CA LEU A 18 -19.07 -22.48 19.66
C LEU A 18 -17.71 -22.83 19.02
N ALA A 19 -17.55 -24.03 18.47
CA ALA A 19 -16.31 -24.46 17.81
C ALA A 19 -16.16 -23.87 16.40
N ALA A 20 -17.26 -23.57 15.71
CA ALA A 20 -17.23 -22.97 14.36
C ALA A 20 -16.87 -21.47 14.36
N ALA A 21 -16.96 -20.78 15.50
CA ALA A 21 -16.59 -19.36 15.62
C ALA A 21 -15.08 -19.14 15.87
N LEU A 22 -14.33 -20.19 16.20
CA LEU A 22 -12.88 -20.14 16.45
C LEU A 22 -12.04 -20.46 15.20
N ALA A 23 -12.69 -20.83 14.08
CA ALA A 23 -12.01 -21.17 12.82
C ALA A 23 -11.87 -19.98 11.85
N ALA A 24 -12.27 -18.77 12.24
CA ALA A 24 -12.17 -17.59 11.40
C ALA A 24 -10.87 -16.83 11.67
N GLY A 25 -9.92 -16.99 10.75
CA GLY A 25 -8.81 -16.06 10.57
C GLY A 25 -7.44 -16.71 10.78
N SER A 26 -6.79 -17.10 9.69
CA SER A 26 -5.33 -17.11 9.63
C SER A 26 -4.88 -15.70 9.98
N ALA A 27 -4.33 -15.52 11.18
CA ALA A 27 -3.71 -14.26 11.56
C ALA A 27 -2.56 -14.01 10.57
N SER A 28 -2.66 -12.96 9.76
CA SER A 28 -1.49 -12.31 9.16
C SER A 28 -0.69 -11.74 10.33
N ALA A 29 0.18 -12.56 10.91
CA ALA A 29 0.77 -12.35 12.23
C ALA A 29 2.00 -11.43 12.23
N GLY A 30 2.31 -10.74 11.11
CA GLY A 30 3.51 -9.91 11.00
C GLY A 30 3.31 -8.39 11.14
N ILE A 31 2.08 -7.88 10.97
CA ILE A 31 1.82 -6.43 10.89
C ILE A 31 1.04 -5.94 12.10
N ASN A 32 1.58 -4.94 12.80
CA ASN A 32 0.93 -4.30 13.95
C ASN A 32 -0.08 -3.23 13.51
N TRP A 33 -1.32 -3.65 13.28
CA TRP A 33 -2.39 -2.75 12.86
C TRP A 33 -2.83 -1.79 13.98
N GLY A 34 -2.92 -0.52 13.62
CA GLY A 34 -3.49 0.51 14.46
C GLY A 34 -4.99 0.29 14.63
N PRO A 35 -5.60 0.81 15.70
CA PRO A 35 -7.02 0.60 15.95
C PRO A 35 -7.89 1.21 14.85
N ASN A 36 -7.53 2.39 14.32
CA ASN A 36 -8.33 3.08 13.30
C ASN A 36 -7.57 3.31 12.00
N VAL A 37 -6.33 3.79 12.12
CA VAL A 37 -5.41 4.05 11.01
C VAL A 37 -4.09 3.41 11.37
N THR A 38 -3.45 2.78 10.39
CA THR A 38 -2.07 2.33 10.46
C THR A 38 -1.24 3.20 9.53
N LEU A 39 -0.17 3.78 10.07
CA LEU A 39 0.90 4.38 9.28
C LEU A 39 1.92 3.30 8.93
N PHE A 40 2.32 3.25 7.68
CA PHE A 40 3.43 2.45 7.20
C PHE A 40 4.49 3.41 6.67
N GLU A 41 5.71 3.25 7.15
CA GLU A 41 6.87 4.05 6.75
C GLU A 41 7.66 3.20 5.74
N ASP A 42 7.98 3.77 4.58
CA ASP A 42 8.87 3.17 3.60
C ASP A 42 10.07 4.02 3.24
N ASP A 43 11.03 3.30 2.66
CA ASP A 43 12.04 3.87 1.80
C ASP A 43 11.94 3.21 0.43
N ASP A 44 12.23 3.97 -0.62
CA ASP A 44 12.10 3.47 -1.98
C ASP A 44 13.24 3.89 -2.92
N LEU A 45 13.40 3.06 -3.97
CA LEU A 45 14.28 3.29 -5.10
C LEU A 45 13.47 3.57 -6.35
N ASP A 46 13.70 4.73 -6.98
CA ASP A 46 13.00 5.14 -8.20
C ASP A 46 13.81 4.80 -9.45
N PHE A 47 13.19 4.11 -10.39
CA PHE A 47 13.74 3.79 -11.70
C PHE A 47 12.95 4.53 -12.79
N LEU A 48 13.65 4.90 -13.87
CA LEU A 48 13.04 5.53 -15.04
C LEU A 48 13.02 4.59 -16.24
N ILE A 49 11.82 4.36 -16.79
CA ILE A 49 11.61 3.74 -18.09
C ILE A 49 11.14 4.82 -19.06
N GLN A 50 12.03 5.18 -19.99
CA GLN A 50 11.77 6.23 -20.96
C GLN A 50 10.93 5.70 -22.12
N ALA A 51 9.78 6.31 -22.37
CA ALA A 51 8.87 5.83 -23.43
C ALA A 51 9.39 6.14 -24.84
N ASN A 52 10.20 7.19 -24.98
CA ASN A 52 10.62 7.74 -26.28
C ASN A 52 12.08 7.41 -26.64
N GLY A 53 12.82 6.71 -25.76
CA GLY A 53 14.25 6.40 -25.96
C GLY A 53 15.19 7.61 -25.89
N GLU A 54 14.72 8.74 -25.39
CA GLU A 54 15.48 9.98 -25.25
C GLU A 54 16.40 9.93 -24.02
N THR A 55 17.69 10.21 -24.13
CA THR A 55 18.66 10.02 -23.03
C THR A 55 19.10 11.32 -22.34
N ASP A 56 18.34 12.41 -22.48
CA ASP A 56 18.73 13.71 -21.93
C ASP A 56 18.40 13.89 -20.45
N GLY A 57 17.73 12.90 -19.84
CA GLY A 57 17.37 12.88 -18.42
C GLY A 57 16.27 13.87 -18.06
N ILE A 58 15.47 14.34 -19.01
CA ILE A 58 14.29 15.17 -18.71
C ILE A 58 13.02 14.32 -18.78
N LEU A 59 12.27 14.28 -17.68
CA LEU A 59 10.97 13.62 -17.61
C LEU A 59 9.96 14.26 -18.55
N ARG A 60 9.24 13.44 -19.32
CA ARG A 60 8.22 13.88 -20.27
C ARG A 60 6.94 13.06 -20.16
N PRO A 61 5.80 13.64 -20.60
CA PRO A 61 4.57 12.88 -20.73
C PRO A 61 4.80 11.60 -21.53
N GLY A 62 4.41 10.47 -20.94
CA GLY A 62 4.64 9.14 -21.48
C GLY A 62 5.70 8.34 -20.71
N ASP A 63 6.67 9.00 -20.08
CA ASP A 63 7.70 8.32 -19.27
C ASP A 63 7.09 7.63 -18.06
N ILE A 64 7.68 6.52 -17.66
CA ILE A 64 7.20 5.67 -16.56
C ILE A 64 8.26 5.67 -15.45
N LEU A 65 7.82 5.96 -14.24
CA LEU A 65 8.59 5.73 -13.04
C LEU A 65 8.17 4.39 -12.43
N VAL A 66 9.16 3.63 -12.00
CA VAL A 66 8.96 2.40 -11.22
C VAL A 66 9.66 2.58 -9.89
N SER A 67 8.87 2.66 -8.81
CA SER A 67 9.40 2.79 -7.45
C SER A 67 9.34 1.43 -6.77
N ILE A 68 10.45 1.01 -6.17
CA ILE A 68 10.55 -0.23 -5.40
C ILE A 68 10.56 0.15 -3.93
N LEU A 69 9.56 -0.30 -3.18
CA LEU A 69 9.31 0.12 -1.80
C LEU A 69 9.63 -1.02 -0.83
N GLU A 70 10.23 -0.69 0.31
CA GLU A 70 10.31 -1.55 1.49
C GLU A 70 9.64 -0.85 2.68
N LEU A 71 8.51 -1.39 3.14
CA LEU A 71 7.80 -0.89 4.32
C LEU A 71 8.39 -1.56 5.57
N ASN A 72 9.25 -0.83 6.27
CA ASN A 72 10.00 -1.33 7.41
C ASN A 72 9.17 -1.40 8.70
N THR A 73 8.25 -0.46 8.88
CA THR A 73 7.45 -0.35 10.10
C THR A 73 5.96 -0.18 9.83
N ALA A 74 5.16 -0.64 10.80
CA ALA A 74 3.74 -0.36 10.89
C ALA A 74 3.44 0.23 12.28
N ASN A 75 3.02 1.51 12.33
CA ASN A 75 2.90 2.31 13.55
C ASN A 75 4.19 2.28 14.39
N SER A 76 5.34 2.49 13.75
CA SER A 76 6.66 2.49 14.40
C SER A 76 7.03 1.16 15.08
N VAL A 77 6.40 0.06 14.66
CA VAL A 77 6.75 -1.31 15.06
C VAL A 77 7.22 -2.05 13.83
N ASN A 78 8.44 -2.62 13.91
CA ASN A 78 9.02 -3.37 12.80
C ASN A 78 8.10 -4.49 12.34
N ILE A 79 7.92 -4.59 11.04
CA ILE A 79 7.23 -5.71 10.41
C ILE A 79 8.18 -6.90 10.50
N THR A 80 7.81 -7.91 11.30
CA THR A 80 8.64 -9.11 11.53
C THR A 80 7.73 -10.31 11.84
N PRO A 81 8.14 -11.56 11.50
CA PRO A 81 9.41 -11.95 10.87
C PRO A 81 9.45 -11.75 9.36
N SER A 82 8.33 -11.39 8.73
CA SER A 82 8.21 -11.09 7.30
C SER A 82 8.60 -9.65 6.99
N GLU A 83 8.85 -9.38 5.72
CA GLU A 83 9.00 -8.06 5.11
C GLU A 83 7.74 -7.71 4.31
N LEU A 84 7.41 -6.42 4.26
CA LEU A 84 6.33 -5.91 3.41
C LEU A 84 6.97 -5.06 2.31
N THR A 85 6.97 -5.57 1.09
CA THR A 85 7.57 -4.92 -0.07
C THR A 85 6.49 -4.38 -1.00
N GLY A 86 6.86 -3.42 -1.84
CA GLY A 86 5.94 -2.78 -2.77
C GLY A 86 6.60 -2.45 -4.10
N VAL A 87 5.76 -2.29 -5.12
CA VAL A 87 6.15 -1.73 -6.41
C VAL A 87 5.09 -0.72 -6.82
N ALA A 88 5.51 0.49 -7.14
CA ALA A 88 4.70 1.50 -7.82
C ALA A 88 5.12 1.58 -9.29
N VAL A 89 4.14 1.66 -10.19
CA VAL A 89 4.34 1.86 -11.62
C VAL A 89 3.42 2.99 -12.07
N ILE A 90 4.02 4.15 -12.30
CA ILE A 90 3.29 5.38 -12.57
C ILE A 90 3.78 6.02 -13.86
N GLN A 91 2.86 6.53 -14.67
CA GLN A 91 3.18 7.20 -15.93
C GLN A 91 2.95 8.70 -15.80
N LEU A 92 3.94 9.50 -16.19
CA LEU A 92 3.79 10.94 -16.27
C LEU A 92 2.78 11.29 -17.36
N LEU A 93 1.67 11.91 -16.99
CA LEU A 93 0.62 12.31 -17.93
C LEU A 93 0.83 13.73 -18.44
N GLY A 94 1.42 14.59 -17.60
CA GLY A 94 1.55 16.00 -17.90
C GLY A 94 2.07 16.81 -16.73
N TYR A 95 2.17 18.10 -16.98
CA TYR A 95 2.49 19.10 -15.98
C TYR A 95 1.27 20.00 -15.73
N ALA A 96 1.07 20.43 -14.49
CA ALA A 96 -0.01 21.30 -14.06
C ALA A 96 0.50 22.36 -13.06
N ASP A 97 -0.33 23.37 -12.80
CA ASP A 97 -0.14 24.39 -11.75
C ASP A 97 -1.14 24.06 -10.63
N LEU A 98 -0.75 23.20 -9.69
CA LEU A 98 -1.60 22.72 -8.60
C LEU A 98 -1.40 23.53 -7.32
N ASP A 99 -0.24 24.13 -7.15
CA ASP A 99 0.09 25.00 -6.00
C ASP A 99 -0.33 26.47 -6.18
N GLY A 100 -0.65 26.88 -7.42
CA GLY A 100 -1.09 28.23 -7.75
C GLY A 100 0.04 29.26 -7.72
N LEU A 101 1.31 28.83 -7.70
CA LEU A 101 2.49 29.70 -7.70
C LEU A 101 2.87 30.18 -9.12
N GLY A 102 2.21 29.67 -10.15
CA GLY A 102 2.33 30.12 -11.52
C GLY A 102 3.32 29.28 -12.33
N GLY A 103 2.76 28.55 -13.31
CA GLY A 103 3.52 27.73 -14.25
C GLY A 103 3.15 26.25 -14.10
N ALA A 104 3.32 25.46 -15.16
CA ALA A 104 3.09 24.02 -15.11
C ALA A 104 4.35 23.31 -14.63
N ASN A 105 4.58 23.30 -13.31
CA ASN A 105 5.74 22.72 -12.63
C ASN A 105 5.40 21.46 -11.82
N ASP A 106 4.12 21.18 -11.58
CA ASP A 106 3.70 20.01 -10.83
C ASP A 106 3.45 18.84 -11.78
N MET A 107 4.03 17.68 -11.47
CA MET A 107 3.89 16.48 -12.26
C MET A 107 2.59 15.76 -11.89
N VAL A 108 1.80 15.40 -12.90
CA VAL A 108 0.57 14.62 -12.73
C VAL A 108 0.78 13.24 -13.30
N PHE A 109 0.55 12.22 -12.47
CA PHE A 109 0.75 10.82 -12.83
C PHE A 109 -0.58 10.07 -12.92
N GLY A 110 -0.54 8.94 -13.62
CA GLY A 110 -1.64 7.98 -13.66
C GLY A 110 -1.16 6.57 -13.99
N PRO A 111 -2.09 5.62 -14.17
CA PRO A 111 -1.75 4.24 -14.50
C PRO A 111 -0.97 4.15 -15.81
N ALA A 112 0.10 3.35 -15.82
CA ALA A 112 0.89 3.17 -17.02
C ALA A 112 0.09 2.48 -18.13
N ALA A 113 0.07 3.05 -19.33
CA ALA A 113 -0.70 2.54 -20.46
C ALA A 113 -0.39 1.06 -20.81
N ALA A 114 0.88 0.65 -20.67
CA ALA A 114 1.30 -0.73 -20.86
C ALA A 114 0.73 -1.71 -19.82
N GLY A 115 0.30 -1.20 -18.66
CA GLY A 115 -0.21 -1.96 -17.52
C GLY A 115 0.90 -2.38 -16.56
N PHE A 116 0.55 -2.38 -15.27
CA PHE A 116 1.42 -2.81 -14.17
C PHE A 116 2.05 -4.20 -14.41
N ASN A 117 1.26 -5.16 -14.88
CA ASN A 117 1.68 -6.55 -15.08
C ASN A 117 2.73 -6.68 -16.20
N ALA A 118 2.66 -5.84 -17.23
CA ALA A 118 3.62 -5.89 -18.34
C ALA A 118 5.01 -5.38 -17.92
N ILE A 119 5.05 -4.42 -17.01
CA ILE A 119 6.27 -3.78 -16.53
C ILE A 119 6.93 -4.61 -15.43
N THR A 120 6.13 -5.13 -14.50
CA THR A 120 6.64 -5.88 -13.35
C THR A 120 6.78 -7.37 -13.60
N GLY A 121 6.04 -7.93 -14.57
CA GLY A 121 5.89 -9.38 -14.74
C GLY A 121 4.97 -10.04 -13.70
N ALA A 122 4.50 -9.30 -12.69
CA ALA A 122 3.54 -9.78 -11.71
C ALA A 122 2.13 -9.85 -12.31
N ASN A 123 1.24 -10.62 -11.67
CA ASN A 123 -0.17 -10.68 -12.03
C ASN A 123 -1.05 -10.15 -10.90
N VAL A 124 -1.35 -8.85 -10.92
CA VAL A 124 -2.16 -8.18 -9.90
C VAL A 124 -3.52 -7.75 -10.44
N ALA A 125 -4.48 -7.52 -9.54
CA ALA A 125 -5.81 -7.06 -9.91
C ALA A 125 -5.75 -5.69 -10.58
N GLY A 126 -6.37 -5.54 -11.75
CA GLY A 126 -6.34 -4.29 -12.51
C GLY A 126 -4.99 -3.95 -13.15
N GLY A 127 -4.00 -4.88 -13.15
CA GLY A 127 -2.67 -4.63 -13.69
C GLY A 127 -2.49 -4.88 -15.20
N GLY A 128 -3.55 -5.30 -15.91
CA GLY A 128 -3.49 -5.46 -17.36
C GLY A 128 -3.27 -4.14 -18.11
N ALA A 129 -2.98 -4.20 -19.41
CA ALA A 129 -2.83 -3.01 -20.25
C ALA A 129 -4.10 -2.12 -20.19
N GLY A 130 -3.90 -0.81 -19.98
CA GLY A 130 -4.98 0.15 -19.73
C GLY A 130 -5.76 -0.06 -18.41
N GLY A 131 -5.26 -0.93 -17.53
CA GLY A 131 -5.85 -1.19 -16.22
C GLY A 131 -5.48 -0.11 -15.18
N PRO A 132 -6.24 -0.04 -14.08
CA PRO A 132 -6.10 1.04 -13.09
C PRO A 132 -4.98 0.83 -12.06
N ALA A 133 -4.36 -0.34 -11.98
CA ALA A 133 -3.38 -0.63 -10.93
C ALA A 133 -2.12 0.22 -11.09
N MET A 134 -1.71 0.84 -9.99
CA MET A 134 -0.52 1.68 -9.91
C MET A 134 0.45 1.18 -8.86
N VAL A 135 -0.05 0.65 -7.73
CA VAL A 135 0.79 0.12 -6.67
C VAL A 135 0.30 -1.26 -6.26
N SER A 136 1.23 -2.15 -6.00
CA SER A 136 0.92 -3.40 -5.31
C SER A 136 1.99 -3.69 -4.27
N PHE A 137 1.58 -4.43 -3.24
CA PHE A 137 2.40 -4.81 -2.12
C PHE A 137 2.38 -6.32 -1.95
N TRP A 138 3.49 -6.87 -1.42
CA TRP A 138 3.68 -8.29 -1.17
C TRP A 138 4.19 -8.51 0.25
N LEU A 139 3.65 -9.52 0.91
CA LEU A 139 4.17 -9.98 2.19
C LEU A 139 5.14 -11.13 1.91
N ASP A 140 6.44 -10.87 2.10
CA ASP A 140 7.52 -11.81 1.84
C ASP A 140 8.11 -12.37 3.14
N PRO A 141 8.22 -13.70 3.32
CA PRO A 141 8.92 -14.27 4.47
C PRO A 141 10.46 -14.34 4.35
N SER A 142 11.07 -13.94 3.24
CA SER A 142 12.51 -14.12 2.97
C SER A 142 13.39 -13.02 3.55
N ASN A 143 12.87 -11.80 3.71
CA ASN A 143 13.60 -10.59 4.06
C ASN A 143 14.87 -10.41 3.21
N ASP A 144 14.72 -10.50 1.90
CA ASP A 144 15.82 -10.46 0.92
C ASP A 144 15.91 -9.13 0.15
N LEU A 145 14.90 -8.27 0.26
CA LEU A 145 15.00 -6.87 -0.09
C LEU A 145 15.53 -6.10 1.13
N ALA A 146 16.45 -5.16 0.89
CA ALA A 146 16.99 -4.29 1.91
C ALA A 146 17.32 -2.94 1.26
N ILE A 147 16.54 -1.93 1.59
CA ILE A 147 16.65 -0.53 1.21
C ILE A 147 16.89 0.21 2.53
N THR A 148 18.12 0.70 2.72
CA THR A 148 18.49 1.30 4.01
C THR A 148 17.91 2.70 4.15
N ALA A 149 17.13 2.90 5.21
CA ALA A 149 16.41 4.13 5.44
C ALA A 149 17.23 5.41 5.43
N GLY A 150 16.75 6.40 4.67
CA GLY A 150 17.23 7.80 4.70
C GLY A 150 18.68 8.06 4.29
N ASN A 151 19.44 7.04 3.86
CA ASN A 151 20.78 7.16 3.30
C ASN A 151 21.10 5.92 2.45
N VAL A 152 20.32 5.68 1.39
CA VAL A 152 20.74 4.72 0.37
C VAL A 152 22.04 5.28 -0.24
N ILE A 153 23.16 4.65 0.11
CA ILE A 153 24.46 4.88 -0.52
C ILE A 153 24.67 3.69 -1.44
N GLY A 154 25.13 3.89 -2.67
CA GLY A 154 25.30 2.81 -3.64
C GLY A 154 26.04 1.59 -3.06
N GLY A 155 25.40 0.43 -3.14
CA GLY A 155 25.87 -0.84 -2.58
C GLY A 155 25.43 -1.14 -1.15
N SER A 156 24.60 -0.29 -0.54
CA SER A 156 23.89 -0.58 0.72
C SER A 156 22.59 -1.35 0.51
N GLU A 157 22.12 -1.36 -0.73
CA GLU A 157 20.91 -2.03 -1.21
C GLU A 157 21.18 -3.48 -1.65
N SER A 158 20.20 -4.37 -1.44
CA SER A 158 20.28 -5.77 -1.85
C SER A 158 20.04 -6.00 -3.36
N CYS A 159 19.60 -4.96 -4.09
CA CYS A 159 19.27 -5.00 -5.51
C CYS A 159 19.77 -3.75 -6.25
N GLN A 160 20.36 -3.90 -7.44
CA GLN A 160 20.97 -2.79 -8.16
C GLN A 160 20.25 -2.46 -9.48
N THR A 161 19.74 -3.48 -10.16
CA THR A 161 19.01 -3.30 -11.42
C THR A 161 17.51 -3.38 -11.19
N LEU A 162 16.73 -2.74 -12.06
CA LEU A 162 15.27 -2.80 -11.97
C LEU A 162 14.77 -4.24 -11.96
N ALA A 163 15.34 -5.11 -12.79
CA ALA A 163 14.95 -6.52 -12.87
C ALA A 163 15.23 -7.29 -11.57
N GLN A 164 16.36 -7.02 -10.89
CA GLN A 164 16.67 -7.63 -9.60
C GLN A 164 15.70 -7.14 -8.52
N CYS A 165 15.48 -5.83 -8.45
CA CYS A 165 14.60 -5.23 -7.46
C CYS A 165 13.15 -5.68 -7.63
N LEU A 166 12.65 -5.78 -8.87
CA LEU A 166 11.33 -6.37 -9.15
C LEU A 166 11.24 -7.83 -8.71
N THR A 167 12.30 -8.62 -8.89
CA THR A 167 12.29 -10.03 -8.47
C THR A 167 12.20 -10.14 -6.95
N GLN A 168 12.97 -9.35 -6.20
CA GLN A 168 12.97 -9.37 -4.73
C GLN A 168 11.67 -8.77 -4.17
N SER A 169 11.19 -7.65 -4.70
CA SER A 169 9.94 -7.01 -4.22
C SER A 169 8.65 -7.77 -4.55
N THR A 170 8.68 -8.75 -5.45
CA THR A 170 7.47 -9.50 -5.87
C THR A 170 7.52 -11.01 -5.56
N ASN A 171 8.53 -11.47 -4.82
CA ASN A 171 8.74 -12.88 -4.46
C ASN A 171 7.76 -13.40 -3.38
N GLY A 172 7.05 -12.50 -2.69
CA GLY A 172 6.09 -12.80 -1.63
C GLY A 172 4.67 -13.11 -2.10
N ASN A 173 3.73 -13.17 -1.15
CA ASN A 173 2.31 -13.28 -1.48
C ASN A 173 1.71 -11.89 -1.70
N PRO A 174 0.90 -11.66 -2.75
CA PRO A 174 0.18 -10.40 -2.93
C PRO A 174 -0.61 -10.04 -1.66
N TRP A 175 -0.53 -8.78 -1.25
CA TRP A 175 -1.10 -8.30 0.01
C TRP A 175 -2.15 -7.20 -0.20
N LEU A 176 -1.84 -6.22 -1.03
CA LEU A 176 -2.74 -5.11 -1.34
C LEU A 176 -2.41 -4.59 -2.74
N THR A 177 -3.42 -4.29 -3.54
CA THR A 177 -3.24 -3.58 -4.81
C THR A 177 -4.13 -2.33 -4.83
N ALA A 178 -3.56 -1.20 -5.21
CA ALA A 178 -4.21 0.11 -5.26
C ALA A 178 -3.98 0.81 -6.60
N GLY A 179 -4.86 1.75 -6.92
CA GLY A 179 -4.78 2.53 -8.14
C GLY A 179 -6.01 3.40 -8.35
N PHE A 180 -6.27 3.78 -9.60
CA PHE A 180 -7.38 4.67 -9.95
C PHE A 180 -8.69 3.89 -10.15
N GLY A 181 -9.43 3.70 -9.06
CA GLY A 181 -10.76 3.09 -9.02
C GLY A 181 -11.91 4.10 -9.20
N ASP A 182 -11.70 5.37 -8.88
CA ASP A 182 -12.70 6.42 -9.03
C ASP A 182 -12.12 7.78 -9.46
N ALA A 183 -12.94 8.84 -9.41
CA ALA A 183 -12.59 10.18 -9.87
C ALA A 183 -11.94 11.07 -8.79
N ALA A 184 -11.87 10.59 -7.54
CA ALA A 184 -11.14 11.25 -6.46
C ALA A 184 -9.68 10.79 -6.40
N ASP A 185 -9.33 9.67 -7.04
CA ASP A 185 -7.96 9.20 -7.07
C ASP A 185 -7.01 10.16 -7.81
N PHE A 186 -5.80 10.31 -7.27
CA PHE A 186 -4.77 11.21 -7.80
C PHE A 186 -3.38 10.75 -7.41
N TRP A 187 -2.38 11.12 -8.21
CA TRP A 187 -0.96 11.00 -7.88
C TRP A 187 -0.23 12.18 -8.47
N VAL A 188 0.40 13.00 -7.62
CA VAL A 188 1.05 14.24 -8.03
C VAL A 188 2.39 14.43 -7.33
N ALA A 189 3.36 14.98 -8.04
CA ALA A 189 4.59 15.49 -7.43
C ALA A 189 4.62 17.01 -7.57
N LEU A 190 4.60 17.70 -6.43
CA LEU A 190 4.59 19.15 -6.33
C LEU A 190 6.01 19.68 -6.33
N ASN A 191 6.26 20.70 -7.15
CA ASN A 191 7.57 21.36 -7.26
C ASN A 191 8.75 20.38 -7.50
N ALA A 192 8.48 19.25 -8.17
CA ALA A 192 9.47 18.23 -8.44
C ALA A 192 10.42 18.65 -9.56
N ASN A 193 11.72 18.37 -9.42
CA ASN A 193 12.70 18.64 -10.48
C ASN A 193 12.54 17.63 -11.63
N PRO A 194 12.23 18.06 -12.86
CA PRO A 194 12.06 17.16 -14.00
C PRO A 194 13.37 16.64 -14.59
N ASP A 195 14.51 17.22 -14.24
CA ASP A 195 15.82 16.79 -14.69
C ASP A 195 16.37 15.71 -13.75
N THR A 196 16.23 14.46 -14.17
CA THR A 196 16.68 13.28 -13.41
C THR A 196 18.19 13.21 -13.27
N ASN A 197 18.96 13.89 -14.13
CA ASN A 197 20.42 13.98 -13.92
C ASN A 197 20.74 14.84 -12.70
N ILE A 198 19.97 15.91 -12.49
CA ILE A 198 20.13 16.77 -11.30
C ILE A 198 19.74 16.00 -10.04
N VAL A 199 18.61 15.27 -10.07
CA VAL A 199 18.15 14.47 -8.93
C VAL A 199 19.16 13.36 -8.60
N LEU A 200 19.61 12.61 -9.61
CA LEU A 200 20.62 11.56 -9.45
C LEU A 200 21.95 12.08 -8.88
N ALA A 201 22.39 13.25 -9.34
CA ALA A 201 23.59 13.90 -8.82
C ALA A 201 23.40 14.53 -7.43
N GLY A 202 22.16 14.61 -6.95
CA GLY A 202 21.81 15.17 -5.66
C GLY A 202 22.14 14.25 -4.48
N SER A 203 22.42 14.84 -3.32
CA SER A 203 22.52 14.08 -2.07
C SER A 203 21.15 13.54 -1.63
N PRO A 204 21.07 12.31 -1.09
CA PRO A 204 19.84 11.77 -0.46
C PRO A 204 19.28 12.66 0.66
N ALA A 205 20.11 13.49 1.29
CA ALA A 205 19.65 14.43 2.32
C ALA A 205 18.88 15.65 1.76
N ASN A 206 18.94 15.88 0.45
CA ASN A 206 18.26 17.00 -0.20
C ASN A 206 16.92 16.54 -0.79
N GLU A 207 15.91 17.40 -0.66
CA GLU A 207 14.60 17.21 -1.27
C GLU A 207 14.54 17.89 -2.65
N PHE A 208 14.00 17.15 -3.62
CA PHE A 208 13.83 17.59 -5.01
C PHE A 208 12.37 17.70 -5.43
N GLY A 209 11.43 17.44 -4.52
CA GLY A 209 9.99 17.56 -4.72
C GLY A 209 9.22 16.86 -3.61
N ALA A 210 7.94 17.19 -3.47
CA ALA A 210 7.03 16.51 -2.56
C ALA A 210 6.02 15.69 -3.35
N VAL A 211 5.68 14.49 -2.89
CA VAL A 211 4.69 13.64 -3.56
C VAL A 211 3.47 13.47 -2.69
N ASN A 212 2.30 13.49 -3.31
CA ASN A 212 1.03 13.22 -2.67
C ASN A 212 0.20 12.29 -3.56
N THR A 213 -0.38 11.26 -2.97
CA THR A 213 -1.25 10.32 -3.67
C THR A 213 -2.44 9.94 -2.82
N GLY A 214 -3.56 9.72 -3.50
CA GLY A 214 -4.78 9.16 -2.93
C GLY A 214 -5.33 8.15 -3.92
N MET A 215 -5.58 6.94 -3.45
CA MET A 215 -5.97 5.82 -4.31
C MET A 215 -7.09 4.99 -3.72
N SER A 216 -7.82 4.34 -4.61
CA SER A 216 -8.77 3.29 -4.32
C SER A 216 -8.05 1.95 -4.15
N ILE A 217 -8.56 1.11 -3.25
CA ILE A 217 -8.09 -0.26 -3.09
C ILE A 217 -8.79 -1.14 -4.13
N LEU A 218 -8.00 -1.71 -5.03
CA LEU A 218 -8.47 -2.58 -6.11
C LEU A 218 -8.58 -4.04 -5.66
N ASP A 219 -7.66 -4.47 -4.80
CA ASP A 219 -7.68 -5.79 -4.18
C ASP A 219 -7.08 -5.75 -2.77
N ASN A 220 -7.75 -6.43 -1.84
CA ASN A 220 -7.40 -6.45 -0.42
C ASN A 220 -7.18 -7.88 0.06
N GLN A 221 -5.92 -8.30 0.10
CA GLN A 221 -5.47 -9.58 0.62
C GLN A 221 -4.80 -9.46 2.00
N THR A 222 -4.95 -8.30 2.66
CA THR A 222 -4.28 -8.00 3.94
C THR A 222 -4.76 -8.87 5.11
N GLY A 223 -5.90 -9.56 4.94
CA GLY A 223 -6.61 -10.25 6.01
C GLY A 223 -7.39 -9.32 6.94
N GLN A 224 -7.38 -8.00 6.68
CA GLN A 224 -8.16 -7.02 7.42
C GLN A 224 -9.38 -6.54 6.63
N ASN A 225 -10.45 -6.19 7.36
CA ASN A 225 -11.54 -5.40 6.79
C ASN A 225 -11.09 -3.93 6.77
N LEU A 226 -10.65 -3.45 5.61
CA LEU A 226 -10.25 -2.06 5.43
C LEU A 226 -11.48 -1.18 5.25
N LYS A 227 -11.40 0.06 5.75
CA LYS A 227 -12.47 1.04 5.64
C LYS A 227 -12.28 1.81 4.34
N LEU A 228 -13.20 1.61 3.40
CA LEU A 228 -13.23 2.34 2.14
C LEU A 228 -13.70 3.80 2.32
N ASN A 229 -13.31 4.68 1.41
CA ASN A 229 -13.60 6.12 1.36
C ASN A 229 -13.32 6.79 2.71
N SER A 230 -12.21 6.41 3.34
CA SER A 230 -11.93 6.72 4.75
C SER A 230 -11.19 8.04 4.93
N PHE A 231 -10.44 8.47 3.93
CA PHE A 231 -9.59 9.65 4.00
C PHE A 231 -10.15 10.78 3.15
N SER A 232 -9.99 12.03 3.62
CA SER A 232 -10.30 13.21 2.81
C SER A 232 -9.05 13.62 2.04
N CYS A 233 -9.18 13.85 0.75
CA CYS A 233 -8.07 14.23 -0.14
C CYS A 233 -8.17 15.66 -0.68
N ALA A 234 -9.12 16.46 -0.18
CA ALA A 234 -9.26 17.85 -0.57
C ALA A 234 -8.03 18.67 -0.14
N PRO A 235 -7.53 19.61 -0.97
CA PRO A 235 -8.12 20.08 -2.23
C PRO A 235 -7.62 19.35 -3.49
N LEU A 236 -6.79 18.31 -3.36
CA LEU A 236 -6.06 17.72 -4.49
C LEU A 236 -6.90 16.77 -5.34
N CYS A 237 -8.01 16.26 -4.80
CA CYS A 237 -8.86 15.30 -5.49
C CYS A 237 -10.20 15.86 -5.97
N GLY A 238 -10.73 15.22 -7.02
CA GLY A 238 -12.08 15.44 -7.53
C GLY A 238 -13.15 14.59 -6.82
N GLY A 239 -14.28 14.41 -7.49
CA GLY A 239 -15.31 13.44 -7.09
C GLY A 239 -15.95 13.69 -5.72
N ASP A 240 -16.09 12.62 -4.94
CA ASP A 240 -16.63 12.65 -3.56
C ASP A 240 -15.60 13.12 -2.51
N GLN A 241 -14.38 13.44 -2.98
CA GLN A 241 -13.24 13.87 -2.19
C GLN A 241 -12.81 12.87 -1.12
N LYS A 242 -13.04 11.58 -1.37
CA LYS A 242 -12.63 10.49 -0.51
C LYS A 242 -11.80 9.45 -1.27
N VAL A 243 -10.83 8.89 -0.57
CA VAL A 243 -9.99 7.79 -1.07
C VAL A 243 -9.83 6.73 0.02
N ASP A 244 -9.40 5.54 -0.39
CA ASP A 244 -9.22 4.39 0.51
C ASP A 244 -7.85 4.41 1.21
N LEU A 245 -6.85 4.90 0.49
CA LEU A 245 -5.44 5.00 0.88
C LEU A 245 -4.96 6.42 0.59
N LEU A 246 -4.19 6.99 1.52
CA LEU A 246 -3.37 8.16 1.25
C LEU A 246 -1.91 7.77 1.42
N ALA A 247 -1.05 8.30 0.56
CA ALA A 247 0.37 8.32 0.83
C ALA A 247 0.97 9.66 0.43
N GLY A 248 2.11 10.00 1.03
CA GLY A 248 2.81 11.22 0.72
C GLY A 248 4.23 11.15 1.23
N GLY A 249 5.08 11.99 0.68
CA GLY A 249 6.51 11.85 0.91
C GLY A 249 7.30 12.90 0.20
N SER A 250 8.60 12.63 0.08
CA SER A 250 9.54 13.53 -0.59
C SER A 250 10.47 12.77 -1.52
N ILE A 251 10.67 13.34 -2.72
CA ILE A 251 11.68 12.85 -3.65
C ILE A 251 13.02 13.34 -3.14
N LYS A 252 13.94 12.40 -2.90
CA LYS A 252 15.29 12.66 -2.44
C LYS A 252 16.30 12.46 -3.57
N GLY A 253 17.50 12.99 -3.35
CA GLY A 253 18.60 12.81 -4.30
C GLY A 253 19.00 11.34 -4.45
N GLY A 254 19.65 11.03 -5.57
CA GLY A 254 20.12 9.69 -5.88
C GLY A 254 21.30 9.27 -4.99
N ASP A 255 22.53 9.56 -5.43
CA ASP A 255 23.75 9.16 -4.69
C ASP A 255 24.86 10.22 -4.80
N ASN A 256 24.51 11.50 -4.81
CA ASN A 256 25.48 12.61 -4.80
C ASN A 256 26.53 12.52 -5.94
N GLY A 257 26.15 11.99 -7.11
CA GLY A 257 27.06 11.76 -8.24
C GLY A 257 28.15 10.70 -8.00
N GLY A 258 28.07 9.95 -6.90
CA GLY A 258 29.01 8.92 -6.52
C GLY A 258 28.55 7.55 -7.02
N GLN A 259 29.22 7.01 -8.03
CA GLN A 259 29.35 5.56 -8.24
C GLN A 259 28.07 4.69 -8.10
N ASN A 260 26.89 5.16 -8.54
CA ASN A 260 25.73 4.28 -8.67
C ASN A 260 26.11 3.11 -9.61
N ASN A 261 26.33 1.94 -9.02
CA ASN A 261 26.35 0.68 -9.76
C ASN A 261 24.91 0.22 -10.08
N GLY A 262 23.91 0.89 -9.50
CA GLY A 262 22.49 0.65 -9.73
C GLY A 262 21.89 1.54 -10.82
N GLU A 263 20.73 1.11 -11.34
CA GLU A 263 19.99 1.77 -12.42
C GLU A 263 18.97 2.82 -11.91
N TRP A 264 18.81 2.95 -10.59
CA TRP A 264 17.88 3.89 -9.96
C TRP A 264 18.39 5.34 -10.06
N ILE A 265 17.45 6.27 -10.17
CA ILE A 265 17.68 7.70 -10.45
C ILE A 265 17.41 8.62 -9.25
N ALA A 266 16.59 8.16 -8.31
CA ALA A 266 16.23 8.89 -7.11
C ALA A 266 15.95 7.89 -5.98
N THR A 267 15.93 8.43 -4.78
CA THR A 267 15.41 7.75 -3.58
C THR A 267 14.24 8.55 -3.08
N SER A 268 13.43 7.97 -2.21
CA SER A 268 12.31 8.68 -1.65
C SER A 268 11.97 8.12 -0.25
N ASP A 269 11.16 8.90 0.46
CA ASP A 269 10.68 8.63 1.82
C ASP A 269 9.16 8.83 1.75
N PHE A 270 8.42 7.73 1.57
CA PHE A 270 6.96 7.72 1.52
C PHE A 270 6.36 7.14 2.79
N ASP A 271 5.29 7.80 3.21
CA ASP A 271 4.44 7.37 4.29
C ASP A 271 3.07 7.02 3.73
N MET A 272 2.60 5.80 3.99
CA MET A 272 1.27 5.33 3.60
C MET A 272 0.36 5.16 4.81
N VAL A 273 -0.89 5.60 4.67
CA VAL A 273 -1.92 5.36 5.69
C VAL A 273 -3.08 4.51 5.17
N LEU A 274 -3.45 3.51 5.96
CA LEU A 274 -4.61 2.64 5.73
C LEU A 274 -5.55 2.67 6.93
N ALA A 275 -6.86 2.80 6.67
CA ALA A 275 -7.86 2.75 7.71
C ALA A 275 -8.47 1.35 7.84
N ARG A 276 -8.60 0.86 9.07
CA ARG A 276 -9.29 -0.39 9.37
C ARG A 276 -10.75 -0.13 9.76
N GLN A 277 -11.65 -0.96 9.27
CA GLN A 277 -13.02 -0.97 9.74
C GLN A 277 -13.08 -1.62 11.13
N VAL A 278 -13.19 -0.79 12.16
CA VAL A 278 -13.47 -1.26 13.52
C VAL A 278 -14.94 -1.61 13.63
N PRO A 279 -15.32 -2.86 13.96
CA PRO A 279 -16.71 -3.19 14.25
C PRO A 279 -17.24 -2.26 15.33
N ALA A 280 -18.37 -1.60 15.07
CA ALA A 280 -18.94 -0.68 16.03
C ALA A 280 -19.14 -1.41 17.37
N PRO A 281 -18.68 -0.84 18.51
CA PRO A 281 -18.72 -1.52 19.81
C PRO A 281 -20.14 -1.94 20.24
N GLY A 282 -21.17 -1.33 19.62
CA GLY A 282 -22.57 -1.67 19.83
C GLY A 282 -22.94 -3.11 19.43
N THR A 283 -22.31 -3.72 18.42
CA THR A 283 -22.68 -5.09 18.00
C THR A 283 -22.21 -6.14 19.02
N LEU A 284 -21.03 -5.94 19.60
CA LEU A 284 -20.51 -6.78 20.69
C LEU A 284 -21.30 -6.56 21.99
N ALA A 285 -21.65 -5.31 22.30
CA ALA A 285 -22.50 -5.01 23.45
C ALA A 285 -23.90 -5.61 23.31
N LEU A 286 -24.51 -5.55 22.12
CA LEU A 286 -25.81 -6.15 21.83
C LEU A 286 -25.76 -7.68 21.86
N LEU A 287 -24.69 -8.30 21.35
CA LEU A 287 -24.48 -9.74 21.48
C LEU A 287 -24.35 -10.13 22.96
N GLY A 288 -23.56 -9.37 23.74
CA GLY A 288 -23.40 -9.59 25.18
C GLY A 288 -24.72 -9.48 25.94
N LEU A 289 -25.51 -8.43 25.66
CA LEU A 289 -26.86 -8.25 26.22
C LEU A 289 -27.83 -9.35 25.76
N GLY A 290 -27.74 -9.80 24.52
CA GLY A 290 -28.52 -10.92 23.99
C GLY A 290 -28.22 -12.23 24.73
N VAL A 291 -26.95 -12.55 24.95
CA VAL A 291 -26.52 -13.75 25.70
C VAL A 291 -26.92 -13.65 27.18
N LEU A 292 -26.78 -12.48 27.79
CA LEU A 292 -27.27 -12.22 29.15
C LEU A 292 -28.80 -12.36 29.26
N GLY A 293 -29.54 -11.91 28.25
CA GLY A 293 -30.99 -12.08 28.15
C GLY A 293 -31.40 -13.56 28.05
N LEU A 294 -30.72 -14.34 27.20
CA LEU A 294 -30.99 -15.76 27.01
C LEU A 294 -30.68 -16.62 28.26
N THR A 295 -29.60 -16.30 28.97
CA THR A 295 -29.25 -16.98 30.23
C THR A 295 -30.23 -16.63 31.35
N SER A 296 -30.66 -15.37 31.42
CA SER A 296 -31.67 -14.90 32.39
C SER A 296 -33.05 -15.50 32.13
N ALA A 297 -33.47 -15.60 30.85
CA ALA A 297 -34.75 -16.20 30.47
C ALA A 297 -34.82 -17.69 30.82
N ARG A 298 -33.69 -18.41 30.80
CA ARG A 298 -33.63 -19.84 31.13
C ARG A 298 -33.79 -20.13 32.63
N ARG A 299 -33.43 -19.19 33.52
CA ARG A 299 -33.61 -19.33 34.98
C ARG A 299 -35.06 -19.20 35.44
N ARG A 300 -35.96 -18.59 34.65
CA ARG A 300 -37.37 -18.39 35.02
C ARG A 300 -38.29 -19.60 34.84
N LYS A 301 -37.80 -20.71 34.27
CA LYS A 301 -38.59 -21.93 34.02
C LYS A 301 -38.19 -23.13 34.90
N SER A 302 -37.41 -22.90 35.95
CA SER A 302 -37.06 -23.89 36.97
C SER A 302 -37.80 -23.60 38.27
#